data_AF-A0A949IE19-F1
#
_entry.id   AF-A0A949IE19-F1
#
_cell.length_a   1.000
_cell.length_b   1.000
_cell.length_c   1.000
_cell.angle_alpha   90.00
_cell.angle_beta   90.00
_cell.angle_gamma   90.00
#
_symmetry.space_group_name_H-M   'P 1'
#
loop_
_entity.id
_entity.type
_entity.pdbx_description
1 polymer ?
#
loop_
_entity_poly.entity_id
_entity_poly.type
_entity_poly.pdbx_seq_one_letter_code
_entity_poly.pdbx_strand_id
1 'polypeptide(L)'
;MEEASDVSLEETVEAAYLRIFDFLDYAAFASPIRFWNYLSEISLEETGLERYRRFNIGRQRAFAARLREALPPAASGVGGNQGASAIYFLAAHTPAHPIENPRQVSAFAYPPVYGPQSPSFSRASVYHAGTRALMFISGTASIVGHESRHEDDLQGQTAETIENLRAVIRTSGVTGFGNWAFKIYLRDPTHRSTVD
;
A
#
# COMPACT_ATOMS: atom_id res chain seq x y z
N MET A 1 18.45 29.15 15.84
CA MET A 1 19.01 27.96 15.19
C MET A 1 18.23 26.81 15.76
N GLU A 2 17.16 26.44 15.07
CA GLU A 2 16.17 25.46 15.53
C GLU A 2 16.83 24.09 15.43
N GLU A 3 17.05 23.41 16.56
CA GLU A 3 17.53 22.03 16.59
C GLU A 3 16.50 21.17 15.85
N ALA A 4 16.79 20.82 14.60
CA ALA A 4 16.03 19.82 13.88
C ALA A 4 16.13 18.52 14.69
N SER A 5 15.01 18.08 15.26
CA SER A 5 14.95 16.85 16.04
C SER A 5 15.52 15.69 15.21
N ASP A 6 16.55 15.03 15.74
CA ASP A 6 17.24 13.86 15.17
C ASP A 6 16.36 12.59 15.24
N VAL A 7 15.12 12.70 14.78
CA VAL A 7 14.16 11.59 14.78
C VAL A 7 14.23 10.92 13.41
N SER A 8 14.47 9.63 13.41
CA SER A 8 14.57 8.84 12.19
C SER A 8 13.25 8.79 11.42
N LEU A 9 13.31 8.46 10.12
CA LEU A 9 12.11 8.26 9.32
C LEU A 9 11.26 7.11 9.88
N GLU A 10 11.92 6.05 10.36
CA GLU A 10 11.27 4.90 11.00
C GLU A 10 10.42 5.33 12.19
N GLU A 11 10.99 6.10 13.12
CA GLU A 11 10.30 6.59 14.31
C GLU A 11 9.19 7.58 13.94
N THR A 12 9.43 8.44 12.96
CA THR A 12 8.42 9.38 12.45
C THR A 12 7.21 8.63 11.88
N VAL A 13 7.44 7.59 11.07
CA VAL A 13 6.38 6.77 10.48
C VAL A 13 5.65 5.96 11.54
N GLU A 14 6.38 5.36 12.47
CA GLU A 14 5.80 4.63 13.60
C GLU A 14 4.87 5.53 14.42
N ALA A 15 5.36 6.70 14.85
CA ALA A 15 4.58 7.68 15.59
C ALA A 15 3.34 8.15 14.81
N ALA A 16 3.47 8.39 13.50
CA ALA A 16 2.34 8.78 12.65
C ALA A 16 1.26 7.69 12.60
N TYR A 17 1.63 6.43 12.41
CA TYR A 17 0.68 5.32 12.41
C TYR A 17 0.06 5.09 13.80
N LEU A 18 0.82 5.19 14.89
CA LEU A 18 0.28 5.09 16.24
C LEU A 18 -0.78 6.17 16.51
N ARG A 19 -0.51 7.42 16.10
CA ARG A 19 -1.48 8.52 16.20
C ARG A 19 -2.75 8.26 15.38
N ILE A 20 -2.63 7.61 14.22
CA ILE A 20 -3.80 7.18 13.44
C ILE A 20 -4.61 6.16 14.25
N PHE A 21 -3.98 5.13 14.81
CA PHE A 21 -4.70 4.12 15.60
C PHE A 21 -5.37 4.71 16.85
N ASP A 22 -4.73 5.65 17.53
CA ASP A 22 -5.32 6.34 18.68
C ASP A 22 -6.55 7.17 18.26
N PHE A 23 -6.48 7.83 17.10
CA PHE A 23 -7.63 8.52 16.53
C PHE A 23 -8.76 7.55 16.15
N LEU A 24 -8.45 6.40 15.56
CA LEU A 24 -9.45 5.38 15.20
C LEU A 24 -10.18 4.83 16.44
N ASP A 25 -9.44 4.61 17.52
CA ASP A 25 -10.01 4.19 18.81
C ASP A 25 -10.92 5.28 19.39
N TYR A 26 -10.45 6.53 19.40
CA TYR A 26 -11.23 7.68 19.87
C TYR A 26 -12.52 7.88 19.06
N ALA A 27 -12.46 7.74 17.74
CA ALA A 27 -13.59 7.91 16.84
C ALA A 27 -14.53 6.69 16.79
N ALA A 28 -14.20 5.59 17.46
CA ALA A 28 -14.92 4.31 17.43
C ALA A 28 -15.01 3.65 16.03
N PHE A 29 -14.01 3.89 15.17
CA PHE A 29 -13.84 3.24 13.86
C PHE A 29 -12.56 2.39 13.85
N ALA A 30 -12.52 1.37 14.71
CA ALA A 30 -11.29 0.65 15.03
C ALA A 30 -10.70 -0.19 13.87
N SER A 31 -11.43 -0.40 12.78
CA SER A 31 -11.00 -1.23 11.66
C SER A 31 -10.58 -0.40 10.45
N PRO A 32 -9.27 -0.14 10.23
CA PRO A 32 -8.81 0.48 8.99
C PRO A 32 -9.06 -0.47 7.82
N ILE A 33 -9.62 0.05 6.72
CA ILE A 33 -9.99 -0.74 5.53
C ILE A 33 -9.16 -0.38 4.30
N ARG A 34 -8.44 0.76 4.32
CA ARG A 34 -7.58 1.20 3.22
C ARG A 34 -6.57 2.25 3.67
N PHE A 35 -5.31 2.13 3.26
CA PHE A 35 -4.29 3.19 3.40
C PHE A 35 -3.75 3.67 2.05
N TRP A 36 -3.39 4.95 1.97
CA TRP A 36 -2.56 5.52 0.90
C TRP A 36 -1.35 6.21 1.51
N ASN A 37 -0.15 5.81 1.10
CA ASN A 37 1.11 6.35 1.57
C ASN A 37 1.82 7.03 0.40
N TYR A 38 2.02 8.34 0.54
CA TYR A 38 2.79 9.16 -0.39
C TYR A 38 4.09 9.52 0.31
N LEU A 39 5.21 8.95 -0.13
CA LEU A 39 6.51 9.13 0.51
C LEU A 39 7.39 10.03 -0.36
N SER A 40 7.81 11.18 0.17
CA SER A 40 8.80 12.04 -0.49
C SER A 40 10.08 11.25 -0.70
N GLU A 41 10.61 11.32 -1.93
CA GLU A 41 11.88 10.68 -2.31
C GLU A 41 11.90 9.18 -1.98
N ILE A 42 10.82 8.48 -2.28
CA ILE A 42 10.61 7.06 -1.91
C ILE A 42 11.80 6.13 -2.20
N SER A 43 12.55 6.40 -3.28
CA SER A 43 13.71 5.60 -3.72
C SER A 43 15.07 6.18 -3.33
N LEU A 44 15.14 7.29 -2.58
CA LEU A 44 16.40 7.82 -2.11
C LEU A 44 16.98 6.89 -1.03
N GLU A 45 18.27 6.61 -1.15
CA GLU A 45 19.03 5.86 -0.16
C GLU A 45 19.68 6.83 0.84
N GLU A 46 19.37 6.66 2.12
CA GLU A 46 19.91 7.46 3.21
C GLU A 46 20.60 6.54 4.21
N THR A 47 21.85 6.85 4.55
CA THR A 47 22.67 6.06 5.49
C THR A 47 22.63 4.53 5.23
N GLY A 48 22.68 4.14 3.95
CA GLY A 48 22.74 2.74 3.51
C GLY A 48 21.41 2.00 3.45
N LEU A 49 20.27 2.71 3.55
CA LEU A 49 18.95 2.09 3.41
C LEU A 49 17.97 3.03 2.70
N GLU A 50 17.32 2.49 1.67
CA GLU A 50 16.25 3.16 0.91
C GLU A 50 15.10 3.61 1.83
N ARG A 51 14.61 4.83 1.62
CA ARG A 51 13.52 5.42 2.40
C ARG A 51 12.24 4.58 2.43
N TYR A 52 11.88 3.93 1.33
CA TYR A 52 10.74 3.00 1.30
C TYR A 52 10.91 1.83 2.31
N ARG A 53 12.14 1.31 2.43
CA ARG A 53 12.44 0.21 3.36
C ARG A 53 12.39 0.70 4.81
N ARG A 54 12.88 1.91 5.08
CA ARG A 54 12.73 2.59 6.39
C ARG A 54 11.27 2.79 6.75
N PHE A 55 10.47 3.29 5.81
CA PHE A 55 9.02 3.42 5.97
C PHE A 55 8.36 2.08 6.34
N ASN A 56 8.75 0.98 5.69
CA ASN A 56 8.22 -0.35 6.04
C ASN A 56 8.58 -0.78 7.47
N ILE A 57 9.78 -0.46 7.97
CA ILE A 57 10.17 -0.73 9.37
C ILE A 57 9.23 -0.01 10.33
N GLY A 58 9.09 1.31 10.19
CA GLY A 58 8.24 2.12 11.08
C GLY A 58 6.78 1.67 11.06
N ARG A 59 6.23 1.42 9.86
CA ARG A 59 4.86 0.92 9.70
C ARG A 59 4.67 -0.44 10.35
N GLN A 60 5.63 -1.36 10.20
CA GLN A 60 5.52 -2.70 10.75
C GLN A 60 5.53 -2.67 12.28
N ARG A 61 6.34 -1.81 12.91
CA ARG A 61 6.33 -1.62 14.37
C ARG A 61 4.96 -1.14 14.86
N ALA A 62 4.39 -0.13 14.22
CA ALA A 62 3.06 0.37 14.59
C ALA A 62 1.95 -0.66 14.35
N PHE A 63 2.00 -1.42 13.25
CA PHE A 63 1.05 -2.50 13.00
C PHE A 63 1.16 -3.62 14.03
N ALA A 64 2.38 -4.06 14.37
CA ALA A 64 2.59 -5.07 15.40
C ALA A 64 2.06 -4.62 16.78
N ALA A 65 2.10 -3.32 17.07
CA ALA A 65 1.62 -2.76 18.32
C ALA A 65 0.10 -2.56 18.38
N ARG A 66 -0.56 -2.23 17.26
CA ARG A 66 -1.93 -1.68 17.28
C ARG A 66 -2.92 -2.28 16.28
N LEU A 67 -2.47 -2.93 15.20
CA LEU A 67 -3.39 -3.54 14.24
C LEU A 67 -4.03 -4.78 14.87
N ARG A 68 -5.37 -4.82 14.87
CA ARG A 68 -6.13 -5.90 15.52
C ARG A 68 -6.40 -7.05 14.56
N GLU A 69 -6.53 -6.74 13.29
CA GLU A 69 -6.79 -7.68 12.22
C GLU A 69 -5.55 -8.53 11.94
N ALA A 70 -5.75 -9.84 11.68
CA ALA A 70 -4.66 -10.76 11.37
C ALA A 70 -3.92 -10.39 10.08
N LEU A 71 -4.58 -9.71 9.15
CA LEU A 71 -4.00 -9.24 7.90
C LEU A 71 -4.21 -7.73 7.76
N PRO A 72 -3.19 -6.99 7.27
CA PRO A 72 -3.31 -5.56 7.03
C PRO A 72 -4.27 -5.25 5.88
N PRO A 73 -4.96 -4.10 5.91
CA PRO A 73 -5.86 -3.71 4.83
C PRO A 73 -5.09 -3.45 3.52
N ALA A 74 -5.84 -3.26 2.44
CA ALA A 74 -5.30 -2.80 1.17
C ALA A 74 -4.50 -1.51 1.36
N ALA A 75 -3.31 -1.40 0.74
CA ALA A 75 -2.48 -0.19 0.79
C ALA A 75 -1.85 0.19 -0.56
N SER A 76 -1.47 1.46 -0.69
CA SER A 76 -0.57 1.93 -1.75
C SER A 76 0.61 2.62 -1.10
N GLY A 77 1.81 2.42 -1.65
CA GLY A 77 3.03 3.15 -1.28
C GLY A 77 3.68 3.65 -2.55
N VAL A 78 3.66 4.96 -2.77
CA VAL A 78 4.14 5.61 -4.00
C VAL A 78 4.96 6.84 -3.66
N GLY A 79 5.76 7.32 -4.62
CA GLY A 79 6.45 8.59 -4.49
C GLY A 79 5.46 9.75 -4.33
N GLY A 80 5.79 10.67 -3.42
CA GLY A 80 5.09 11.94 -3.24
C GLY A 80 5.88 13.12 -3.82
N ASN A 81 5.28 14.31 -3.77
CA ASN A 81 5.98 15.56 -4.08
C ASN A 81 7.15 15.76 -3.12
N GLN A 82 8.20 16.44 -3.58
CA GLN A 82 9.36 16.72 -2.73
C GLN A 82 8.95 17.54 -1.50
N GLY A 83 9.48 17.16 -0.35
CA GLY A 83 9.38 17.91 0.91
C GLY A 83 8.21 17.56 1.81
N ALA A 84 7.25 16.72 1.39
CA ALA A 84 6.17 16.27 2.27
C ALA A 84 5.74 14.83 1.99
N SER A 85 5.65 14.03 3.06
CA SER A 85 5.05 12.70 3.04
C SER A 85 3.66 12.74 3.68
N ALA A 86 2.73 11.95 3.16
CA ALA A 86 1.35 11.93 3.64
C ALA A 86 0.80 10.50 3.74
N ILE A 87 0.00 10.28 4.78
CA ILE A 87 -0.76 9.06 4.99
C ILE A 87 -2.24 9.42 5.03
N TYR A 88 -3.02 8.81 4.13
CA TYR A 88 -4.48 8.87 4.16
C TYR A 88 -5.03 7.49 4.49
N PHE A 89 -6.18 7.43 5.14
CA PHE A 89 -6.83 6.18 5.48
C PHE A 89 -8.34 6.27 5.40
N LEU A 90 -8.98 5.11 5.22
CA LEU A 90 -10.40 4.90 5.51
C LEU A 90 -10.51 3.84 6.59
N ALA A 91 -11.50 4.00 7.46
CA ALA A 91 -11.81 3.05 8.51
C ALA A 91 -13.32 2.83 8.62
N ALA A 92 -13.69 1.71 9.21
CA ALA A 92 -15.07 1.30 9.44
C ALA A 92 -15.23 0.73 10.86
N HIS A 93 -16.47 0.50 11.27
CA HIS A 93 -16.78 -0.18 12.54
C HIS A 93 -16.48 -1.68 12.50
N THR A 94 -16.42 -2.28 11.31
CA THR A 94 -16.15 -3.70 11.11
C THR A 94 -15.00 -3.87 10.11
N PRO A 95 -14.21 -4.95 10.24
CA PRO A 95 -13.09 -5.19 9.33
C PRO A 95 -13.57 -5.47 7.91
N ALA A 96 -12.75 -5.07 6.94
CA ALA A 96 -12.88 -5.51 5.56
C ALA A 96 -12.26 -6.90 5.39
N HIS A 97 -12.78 -7.68 4.44
CA HIS A 97 -12.20 -8.98 4.09
C HIS A 97 -10.97 -8.78 3.18
N PRO A 98 -9.76 -9.18 3.60
CA PRO A 98 -8.55 -9.08 2.79
C PRO A 98 -8.58 -10.10 1.66
N ILE A 99 -8.10 -9.69 0.48
CA ILE A 99 -7.96 -10.54 -0.71
C ILE A 99 -6.50 -10.54 -1.15
N GLU A 100 -5.95 -11.72 -1.37
CA GLU A 100 -4.63 -11.92 -1.98
C GLU A 100 -4.75 -12.23 -3.48
N ASN A 101 -3.66 -12.05 -4.21
CA ASN A 101 -3.61 -12.31 -5.66
C ASN A 101 -2.89 -13.64 -5.90
N PRO A 102 -3.53 -14.63 -6.56
CA PRO A 102 -2.92 -15.95 -6.79
C PRO A 102 -1.67 -15.91 -7.66
N ARG A 103 -1.43 -14.82 -8.40
CA ARG A 103 -0.23 -14.62 -9.22
C ARG A 103 0.96 -14.07 -8.41
N GLN A 104 0.74 -13.65 -7.16
CA GLN A 104 1.71 -12.91 -6.37
C GLN A 104 1.92 -13.57 -5.02
N VAL A 105 3.18 -13.64 -4.58
CA VAL A 105 3.50 -13.94 -3.18
C VAL A 105 2.91 -12.82 -2.34
N SER A 106 2.41 -13.16 -1.16
CA SER A 106 1.93 -12.14 -0.23
C SER A 106 3.03 -11.12 0.07
N ALA A 107 2.69 -9.83 0.11
CA ALA A 107 3.64 -8.75 0.35
C ALA A 107 4.42 -8.95 1.66
N PHE A 108 3.75 -9.43 2.72
CA PHE A 108 4.38 -9.67 4.02
C PHE A 108 5.30 -10.91 4.03
N ALA A 109 5.22 -11.77 3.00
CA ALA A 109 6.08 -12.94 2.83
C ALA A 109 7.21 -12.72 1.80
N TYR A 110 7.47 -11.47 1.41
CA TYR A 110 8.55 -11.14 0.48
C TYR A 110 9.93 -11.49 1.07
N PRO A 111 10.88 -11.96 0.23
CA PRO A 111 12.21 -12.34 0.68
C PRO A 111 13.03 -11.13 1.18
N PRO A 112 14.03 -11.35 2.05
CA PRO A 112 14.83 -10.28 2.68
C PRO A 112 15.59 -9.35 1.73
N VAL A 113 15.75 -9.73 0.45
CA VAL A 113 16.37 -8.88 -0.58
C VAL A 113 15.66 -7.53 -0.74
N TYR A 114 14.36 -7.46 -0.42
CA TYR A 114 13.55 -6.25 -0.50
C TYR A 114 13.66 -5.35 0.74
N GLY A 115 14.42 -5.75 1.76
CA GLY A 115 14.65 -4.96 2.96
C GLY A 115 14.50 -5.79 4.25
N PRO A 116 14.90 -5.21 5.39
CA PRO A 116 14.86 -5.89 6.68
C PRO A 116 13.43 -6.18 7.17
N GLN A 117 12.44 -5.46 6.66
CA GLN A 117 11.02 -5.68 6.92
C GLN A 117 10.26 -5.65 5.60
N SER A 118 9.42 -6.67 5.39
CA SER A 118 8.58 -6.80 4.21
C SER A 118 7.46 -5.74 4.22
N PRO A 119 6.91 -5.36 3.06
CA PRO A 119 5.74 -4.50 3.02
C PRO A 119 4.51 -5.21 3.61
N SER A 120 3.72 -4.49 4.40
CA SER A 120 2.52 -5.04 5.06
C SER A 120 1.24 -4.46 4.48
N PHE A 121 0.61 -5.17 3.54
CA PHE A 121 -0.69 -4.86 2.97
C PHE A 121 -1.31 -6.07 2.25
N SER A 122 -2.63 -6.14 2.18
CA SER A 122 -3.35 -7.13 1.34
C SER A 122 -3.50 -6.64 -0.10
N ARG A 123 -3.58 -7.53 -1.09
CA ARG A 123 -3.71 -7.14 -2.52
C ARG A 123 -5.02 -6.41 -2.85
N ALA A 124 -6.09 -6.73 -2.14
CA ALA A 124 -7.30 -5.92 -2.09
C ALA A 124 -8.02 -6.10 -0.74
N SER A 125 -9.08 -5.35 -0.52
CA SER A 125 -9.98 -5.52 0.61
C SER A 125 -11.43 -5.29 0.17
N VAL A 126 -12.35 -6.14 0.63
CA VAL A 126 -13.78 -6.04 0.36
C VAL A 126 -14.50 -5.68 1.65
N TYR A 127 -15.14 -4.51 1.67
CA TYR A 127 -15.97 -4.06 2.77
C TYR A 127 -17.45 -4.17 2.39
N HIS A 128 -18.26 -4.84 3.21
CA HIS A 128 -19.69 -4.96 2.99
C HIS A 128 -20.45 -3.88 3.76
N ALA A 129 -21.12 -2.99 3.02
CA ALA A 129 -21.99 -1.94 3.53
C ALA A 129 -23.45 -2.31 3.23
N GLY A 130 -24.05 -3.15 4.07
CA GLY A 130 -25.38 -3.73 3.83
C GLY A 130 -25.37 -4.64 2.59
N THR A 131 -26.21 -4.35 1.60
CA THR A 131 -26.27 -5.11 0.34
C THR A 131 -25.22 -4.68 -0.69
N ARG A 132 -24.46 -3.61 -0.42
CA ARG A 132 -23.41 -3.11 -1.30
C ARG A 132 -22.04 -3.59 -0.82
N ALA A 133 -21.16 -3.86 -1.78
CA ALA A 133 -19.75 -4.12 -1.52
C ALA A 133 -18.90 -2.95 -2.03
N LEU A 134 -17.93 -2.53 -1.23
CA LEU A 134 -16.86 -1.61 -1.62
C LEU A 134 -15.57 -2.42 -1.72
N MET A 135 -14.97 -2.43 -2.90
CA MET A 135 -13.69 -3.09 -3.12
C MET A 135 -12.57 -2.05 -3.24
N PHE A 136 -11.56 -2.18 -2.40
CA PHE A 136 -10.35 -1.38 -2.47
C PHE A 136 -9.21 -2.25 -2.99
N ILE A 137 -8.73 -1.97 -4.20
CA ILE A 137 -7.56 -2.65 -4.77
C ILE A 137 -6.30 -1.87 -4.39
N SER A 138 -5.27 -2.61 -3.96
CA SER A 138 -3.96 -2.04 -3.62
C SER A 138 -3.22 -1.51 -4.84
N GLY A 139 -2.16 -0.74 -4.59
CA GLY A 139 -1.21 -0.40 -5.65
C GLY A 139 -0.73 -1.67 -6.33
N THR A 140 -1.03 -1.82 -7.61
CA THR A 140 -0.74 -3.03 -8.39
C THR A 140 0.28 -2.65 -9.45
N ALA A 141 1.36 -3.42 -9.52
CA ALA A 141 2.45 -3.22 -10.46
C ALA A 141 2.70 -4.51 -11.27
N SER A 142 3.66 -4.45 -12.19
CA SER A 142 4.13 -5.59 -12.97
C SER A 142 4.97 -6.55 -12.13
N ILE A 143 4.32 -7.35 -11.29
CA ILE A 143 4.95 -8.30 -10.37
C ILE A 143 4.27 -9.67 -10.47
N VAL A 144 5.07 -10.74 -10.63
CA VAL A 144 4.63 -12.15 -10.54
C VAL A 144 5.48 -12.86 -9.49
N GLY A 145 4.82 -13.58 -8.58
CA GLY A 145 5.45 -14.01 -7.34
C GLY A 145 5.83 -12.77 -6.51
N HIS A 146 7.12 -12.55 -6.30
CA HIS A 146 7.65 -11.32 -5.70
C HIS A 146 8.52 -10.51 -6.67
N GLU A 147 8.75 -11.01 -7.90
CA GLU A 147 9.70 -10.44 -8.84
C GLU A 147 9.05 -9.44 -9.79
N SER A 148 9.76 -8.35 -10.09
CA SER A 148 9.42 -7.45 -11.18
C SER A 148 9.43 -8.19 -12.52
N ARG A 149 8.46 -7.88 -13.40
CA ARG A 149 8.38 -8.44 -14.75
C ARG A 149 8.39 -7.33 -15.79
N HIS A 150 8.92 -7.64 -16.97
CA HIS A 150 8.98 -6.73 -18.12
C HIS A 150 9.75 -5.44 -17.79
N GLU A 151 10.92 -5.56 -17.15
CA GLU A 151 11.79 -4.40 -16.92
C GLU A 151 12.09 -3.68 -18.25
N ASP A 152 12.02 -2.35 -18.22
CA ASP A 152 12.16 -1.46 -19.39
C ASP A 152 11.13 -1.64 -20.54
N ASP A 153 10.15 -2.53 -20.40
CA ASP A 153 9.03 -2.68 -21.33
C ASP A 153 7.73 -2.13 -20.71
N LEU A 154 7.41 -0.89 -21.04
CA LEU A 154 6.21 -0.21 -20.54
C LEU A 154 4.91 -0.94 -20.92
N GLN A 155 4.82 -1.49 -22.13
CA GLN A 155 3.62 -2.15 -22.61
C GLN A 155 3.44 -3.50 -21.91
N GLY A 156 4.52 -4.26 -21.78
CA GLY A 156 4.56 -5.48 -20.98
C GLY A 156 4.19 -5.23 -19.52
N GLN A 157 4.72 -4.18 -18.89
CA GLN A 157 4.36 -3.81 -17.51
C GLN A 157 2.89 -3.44 -17.35
N THR A 158 2.36 -2.70 -18.32
CA THR A 158 0.94 -2.29 -18.32
C THR A 158 0.04 -3.52 -18.46
N ALA A 159 0.34 -4.40 -19.42
CA ALA A 159 -0.40 -5.64 -19.64
C ALA A 159 -0.36 -6.56 -18.41
N GLU A 160 0.80 -6.75 -17.79
CA GLU A 160 0.97 -7.55 -16.58
C GLU A 160 0.23 -6.95 -15.38
N THR A 161 0.27 -5.63 -15.22
CA THR A 161 -0.49 -4.92 -14.19
C THR A 161 -1.98 -5.14 -14.36
N ILE A 162 -2.50 -5.03 -15.59
CA ILE A 162 -3.91 -5.30 -15.90
C ILE A 162 -4.27 -6.75 -15.61
N GLU A 163 -3.42 -7.72 -15.93
CA GLU A 163 -3.69 -9.13 -15.61
C GLU A 163 -3.75 -9.37 -14.10
N ASN A 164 -2.86 -8.75 -13.33
CA ASN A 164 -2.88 -8.81 -11.87
C ASN A 164 -4.16 -8.19 -11.29
N LEU A 165 -4.62 -7.04 -11.83
CA LEU A 165 -5.89 -6.43 -11.46
C LEU A 165 -7.08 -7.36 -11.77
N ARG A 166 -7.10 -7.99 -12.93
CA ARG A 166 -8.14 -8.97 -13.29
C ARG A 166 -8.11 -10.18 -12.37
N ALA A 167 -6.92 -10.69 -12.03
CA ALA A 167 -6.76 -11.83 -11.15
C ALA A 167 -7.31 -11.55 -9.74
N VAL A 168 -6.96 -10.42 -9.12
CA VAL A 168 -7.46 -10.07 -7.78
C VAL A 168 -8.97 -9.83 -7.77
N ILE A 169 -9.53 -9.24 -8.84
CA ILE A 169 -10.98 -9.07 -8.99
C ILE A 169 -11.67 -10.45 -9.06
N ARG A 170 -11.16 -11.38 -9.87
CA ARG A 170 -11.68 -12.76 -9.94
C ARG A 170 -11.63 -13.46 -8.58
N THR A 171 -10.53 -13.33 -7.85
CA THR A 171 -10.36 -13.96 -6.53
C THR A 171 -11.27 -13.37 -5.46
N SER A 172 -11.66 -12.10 -5.58
CA SER A 172 -12.51 -11.43 -4.59
C SER A 172 -13.91 -12.04 -4.45
N GLY A 173 -14.39 -12.76 -5.46
CA GLY A 173 -15.76 -13.27 -5.52
C GLY A 173 -16.84 -12.19 -5.64
N VAL A 174 -16.47 -10.91 -5.72
CA VAL A 174 -17.41 -9.80 -5.91
C VAL A 174 -17.97 -9.86 -7.34
N THR A 175 -19.28 -9.94 -7.45
CA THR A 175 -20.01 -10.03 -8.73
C THR A 175 -20.65 -8.69 -9.10
N GLY A 176 -20.76 -8.40 -10.40
CA GLY A 176 -21.44 -7.21 -10.94
C GLY A 176 -20.49 -6.18 -11.54
N PHE A 177 -21.06 -5.17 -12.21
CA PHE A 177 -20.29 -4.04 -12.74
C PHE A 177 -20.06 -3.02 -11.63
N GLY A 178 -18.80 -2.80 -11.26
CA GLY A 178 -18.40 -1.73 -10.36
C GLY A 178 -18.25 -0.39 -11.09
N ASN A 179 -18.59 0.70 -10.40
CA ASN A 179 -18.13 2.03 -10.78
C ASN A 179 -16.68 2.17 -10.29
N TRP A 180 -15.72 1.97 -11.18
CA TRP A 180 -14.31 2.00 -10.84
C TRP A 180 -13.73 3.41 -10.90
N ALA A 181 -12.87 3.72 -9.92
CA ALA A 181 -12.02 4.91 -9.94
C ALA A 181 -10.57 4.45 -9.85
N PHE A 182 -9.74 4.89 -10.80
CA PHE A 182 -8.34 4.51 -10.88
C PHE A 182 -7.42 5.72 -10.64
N LYS A 183 -6.27 5.46 -10.03
CA LYS A 183 -5.12 6.35 -10.01
C LYS A 183 -3.98 5.61 -10.69
N ILE A 184 -3.48 6.14 -11.80
CA ILE A 184 -2.35 5.59 -12.53
C ILE A 184 -1.11 6.39 -12.14
N TYR A 185 -0.07 5.68 -11.70
CA TYR A 185 1.20 6.28 -11.29
C TYR A 185 2.26 5.91 -12.32
N LEU A 186 2.84 6.92 -12.96
CA LEU A 186 3.90 6.75 -13.94
C LEU A 186 5.21 7.26 -13.33
N ARG A 187 6.28 6.47 -13.48
CA ARG A 187 7.62 6.89 -13.06
C ARG A 187 8.13 8.03 -13.94
N ASP A 188 7.95 7.91 -15.24
CA ASP A 188 8.28 8.94 -16.22
C ASP A 188 6.97 9.56 -16.76
N PRO A 189 6.73 10.87 -16.59
CA PRO A 189 5.52 11.53 -17.09
C PRO A 189 5.39 11.48 -18.62
N THR A 190 6.48 11.28 -19.37
CA THR A 190 6.46 11.18 -20.83
C THR A 190 5.74 9.92 -21.32
N HIS A 191 5.60 8.90 -20.47
CA HIS A 191 4.92 7.65 -20.78
C HIS A 191 3.39 7.74 -20.81
N ARG A 192 2.81 8.89 -20.47
CA ARG A 192 1.36 9.05 -20.31
C ARG A 192 0.55 8.61 -21.53
N SER A 193 0.94 9.05 -22.73
CA SER A 193 0.22 8.75 -23.97
C SER A 193 0.21 7.25 -24.33
N THR A 194 1.10 6.46 -23.74
CA THR A 194 1.23 5.03 -24.02
C THR A 194 0.36 4.18 -23.08
N VAL A 195 -0.11 4.75 -21.96
CA VAL A 195 -0.86 4.04 -20.90
C VAL A 195 -2.32 4.52 -20.80
N ASP A 196 -2.69 5.59 -21.52
CA ASP A 196 -4.05 6.12 -21.62
C ASP A 196 -5.01 5.20 -22.39
#